data_AF-A0AA86PD88-F1
#
_entry.id   AF-A0AA86PD88-F1
#
_cell.length_a   1.000
_cell.length_b   1.000
_cell.length_c   1.000
_cell.angle_alpha   90.00
_cell.angle_beta   90.00
_cell.angle_gamma   90.00
#
_symmetry.space_group_name_H-M   'P 1'
#
loop_
_entity.id
_entity.type
_entity.pdbx_description
1 polymer ?
#
loop_
_entity_poly.entity_id
_entity_poly.type
_entity_poly.pdbx_seq_one_letter_code
_entity_poly.pdbx_strand_id
1 'polypeptide(L)'
;MSDEIEEQEQAIINIGTYDGPRNELGEREGRGRSVYANKDVYIGDFKKGVREGNGTYRWAYLGMKYKGEYKQGSRNGKGTMWYTNGTVYEGEWLNGRRHGFGRIEYPNLDVYEGEWLNGMPHGKGKYYYFSCDSVAQGNFEFGRILNGELQLRDGSKWIGEFELNQPHGKGQWVMNGWVQKGTFVEINPPQKEEGEEEEKEAEKQEEDEEKEIQEEAEEDEEKMAKMKEEKEKEEGEEAKEEEDGETKEKVDPREKTLKALLPPKRTRKTLTVEIPKLPKMRTLKLKWVPEGLPEKQ
;
A
#
# COMPACT_ATOMS: atom_id res chain seq x y z
N MET A 1 -29.54 27.32 -48.32
CA MET A 1 -29.66 26.11 -47.48
C MET A 1 -28.33 25.40 -47.58
N SER A 2 -27.45 25.70 -46.63
CA SER A 2 -26.10 25.17 -46.53
C SER A 2 -25.94 24.76 -45.08
N ASP A 3 -26.38 23.53 -44.79
CA ASP A 3 -26.21 22.93 -43.47
C ASP A 3 -24.79 22.36 -43.43
N GLU A 4 -23.89 23.16 -42.85
CA GLU A 4 -22.59 22.71 -42.38
C GLU A 4 -22.82 21.72 -41.24
N ILE A 5 -22.64 20.43 -41.52
CA ILE A 5 -22.58 19.41 -40.47
C ILE A 5 -21.20 19.53 -39.84
N GLU A 6 -21.18 20.17 -38.67
CA GLU A 6 -20.06 20.27 -37.76
C GLU A 6 -19.68 18.84 -37.31
N GLU A 7 -18.70 18.24 -37.99
CA GLU A 7 -18.04 17.02 -37.55
C GLU A 7 -17.34 17.33 -36.23
N GLN A 8 -18.03 17.05 -35.12
CA GLN A 8 -17.42 17.04 -33.80
C GLN A 8 -16.32 15.97 -33.81
N GLU A 9 -15.07 16.41 -34.01
CA GLU A 9 -13.85 15.66 -33.78
C GLU A 9 -13.86 15.20 -32.31
N GLN A 10 -14.50 14.06 -32.06
CA GLN A 10 -14.28 13.31 -30.84
C GLN A 10 -12.81 12.95 -30.86
N ALA A 11 -12.04 13.63 -30.01
CA ALA A 11 -10.66 13.30 -29.73
C ALA A 11 -10.58 11.78 -29.57
N ILE A 12 -10.01 11.11 -30.57
CA ILE A 12 -9.78 9.67 -30.54
C ILE A 12 -8.67 9.49 -29.52
N ILE A 13 -9.06 9.47 -28.24
CA ILE A 13 -8.21 9.00 -27.16
C ILE A 13 -7.83 7.60 -27.62
N ASN A 14 -6.54 7.39 -27.82
CA ASN A 14 -5.98 6.11 -28.20
C ASN A 14 -6.15 5.18 -26.98
N ILE A 15 -7.38 4.67 -26.77
CA ILE A 15 -7.77 3.79 -25.65
C ILE A 15 -7.21 2.37 -25.89
N GLY A 16 -6.53 2.18 -27.02
CA GLY A 16 -5.94 0.92 -27.45
C GLY A 16 -6.94 0.04 -28.18
N THR A 17 -6.47 -1.08 -28.73
CA THR A 17 -7.30 -2.03 -29.46
C THR A 17 -7.96 -3.01 -28.50
N TYR A 18 -9.25 -3.29 -28.69
CA TYR A 18 -9.98 -4.30 -27.93
C TYR A 18 -10.63 -5.30 -28.89
N ASP A 19 -10.34 -6.57 -28.65
CA ASP A 19 -10.85 -7.71 -29.38
C ASP A 19 -11.68 -8.58 -28.42
N GLY A 20 -13.00 -8.55 -28.58
CA GLY A 20 -13.94 -9.24 -27.70
C GLY A 20 -15.38 -8.70 -27.81
N PRO A 21 -16.33 -9.30 -27.06
CA PRO A 21 -17.72 -8.87 -27.09
C PRO A 21 -17.88 -7.45 -26.54
N ARG A 22 -18.90 -6.76 -27.04
CA ARG A 22 -19.30 -5.42 -26.62
C ARG A 22 -20.79 -5.38 -26.33
N ASN A 23 -21.19 -4.51 -25.42
CA ASN A 23 -22.60 -4.28 -25.09
C ASN A 23 -23.27 -3.33 -26.08
N GLU A 24 -24.57 -3.10 -25.93
CA GLU A 24 -25.36 -2.18 -26.78
C GLU A 24 -24.86 -0.72 -26.74
N LEU A 25 -24.15 -0.33 -25.67
CA LEU A 25 -23.49 0.97 -25.54
C LEU A 25 -22.06 1.00 -26.14
N GLY A 26 -21.59 -0.10 -26.73
CA GLY A 26 -20.24 -0.23 -27.28
C GLY A 26 -19.13 -0.43 -26.25
N GLU A 27 -19.47 -0.58 -24.97
CA GLU A 27 -18.54 -0.86 -23.87
C GLU A 27 -18.06 -2.32 -23.93
N ARG A 28 -16.88 -2.59 -23.35
CA ARG A 28 -16.29 -3.93 -23.29
C ARG A 28 -17.12 -4.83 -22.37
N GLU A 29 -17.54 -5.99 -22.86
CA GLU A 29 -18.30 -6.97 -22.09
C GLU A 29 -17.87 -8.40 -22.38
N GLY A 30 -17.88 -9.26 -21.36
CA GLY A 30 -17.43 -10.64 -21.47
C GLY A 30 -15.92 -10.76 -21.57
N ARG A 31 -15.45 -11.90 -22.08
CA ARG A 31 -14.02 -12.20 -22.17
C ARG A 31 -13.41 -11.58 -23.42
N GLY A 32 -12.37 -10.77 -23.25
CA GLY A 32 -11.71 -10.10 -24.36
C GLY A 32 -10.23 -9.82 -24.12
N ARG A 33 -9.57 -9.36 -25.18
CA ARG A 33 -8.17 -8.93 -25.19
C ARG A 33 -8.11 -7.43 -25.46
N SER A 34 -7.57 -6.69 -24.51
CA SER A 34 -7.30 -5.25 -24.64
C SER A 34 -5.80 -5.01 -24.73
N VAL A 35 -5.35 -4.32 -25.78
CA VAL A 35 -4.00 -3.78 -25.91
C VAL A 35 -4.11 -2.27 -25.71
N TYR A 36 -3.57 -1.73 -24.63
CA TYR A 36 -3.66 -0.32 -24.28
C TYR A 36 -2.62 0.52 -25.05
N ALA A 37 -2.76 1.85 -25.08
CA ALA A 37 -1.80 2.74 -25.76
C ALA A 37 -0.35 2.64 -25.24
N ASN A 38 -0.18 2.33 -23.95
CA ASN A 38 1.13 2.06 -23.36
C ASN A 38 1.67 0.65 -23.71
N LYS A 39 1.04 -0.04 -24.66
CA LYS A 39 1.30 -1.41 -25.10
C LYS A 39 1.02 -2.49 -24.05
N ASP A 40 0.51 -2.14 -22.87
CA ASP A 40 0.08 -3.13 -21.88
C ASP A 40 -1.01 -4.01 -22.49
N VAL A 41 -1.03 -5.28 -22.07
CA VAL A 41 -1.99 -6.25 -22.59
C VAL A 41 -2.76 -6.82 -21.42
N TYR A 42 -4.08 -6.72 -21.48
CA TYR A 42 -4.99 -7.44 -20.60
C TYR A 42 -5.79 -8.45 -21.40
N ILE A 43 -5.91 -9.66 -20.87
CA ILE A 43 -6.73 -10.73 -21.42
C ILE A 43 -7.57 -11.27 -20.27
N GLY A 44 -8.88 -11.10 -20.33
CA GLY A 44 -9.74 -11.52 -19.23
C GLY A 44 -11.16 -11.02 -19.37
N ASP A 45 -11.88 -11.15 -18.28
CA ASP A 45 -13.29 -10.80 -18.20
C ASP A 45 -13.46 -9.27 -18.01
N PHE A 46 -14.45 -8.73 -18.71
CA PHE A 46 -14.91 -7.35 -18.67
C PHE A 46 -16.40 -7.29 -18.39
N LYS A 47 -16.81 -6.27 -17.65
CA LYS A 47 -18.22 -5.96 -17.36
C LYS A 47 -18.39 -4.45 -17.36
N LYS A 48 -19.31 -3.94 -18.20
CA LYS A 48 -19.57 -2.50 -18.36
C LYS A 48 -18.28 -1.68 -18.58
N GLY A 49 -17.39 -2.17 -19.45
CA GLY A 49 -16.12 -1.52 -19.77
C GLY A 49 -14.98 -1.74 -18.75
N VAL A 50 -15.27 -2.29 -17.56
CA VAL A 50 -14.32 -2.45 -16.46
C VAL A 50 -13.85 -3.90 -16.35
N ARG A 51 -12.60 -4.11 -15.91
CA ARG A 51 -12.08 -5.46 -15.64
C ARG A 51 -12.76 -6.06 -14.41
N GLU A 52 -13.40 -7.21 -14.58
CA GLU A 52 -14.14 -7.90 -13.51
C GLU A 52 -14.13 -9.39 -13.78
N GLY A 53 -13.76 -10.21 -12.79
CA GLY A 53 -13.57 -11.65 -12.97
C GLY A 53 -12.10 -12.02 -13.10
N ASN A 54 -11.78 -13.05 -13.88
CA ASN A 54 -10.41 -13.53 -14.01
C ASN A 54 -9.70 -12.89 -15.19
N GLY A 55 -8.44 -12.49 -14.98
CA GLY A 55 -7.68 -11.84 -16.02
C GLY A 55 -6.18 -12.00 -15.87
N THR A 56 -5.48 -11.87 -17.00
CA THR A 56 -4.03 -11.77 -17.08
C THR A 56 -3.67 -10.39 -17.60
N TYR A 57 -2.87 -9.66 -16.84
CA TYR A 57 -2.34 -8.36 -17.23
C TYR A 57 -0.83 -8.45 -17.40
N ARG A 58 -0.31 -7.96 -18.51
CA ARG A 58 1.12 -7.87 -18.80
C ARG A 58 1.48 -6.41 -19.00
N TRP A 59 2.37 -5.91 -18.15
CA TRP A 59 2.94 -4.58 -18.30
C TRP A 59 4.03 -4.64 -19.38
N ALA A 60 3.87 -3.90 -20.48
CA ALA A 60 4.79 -3.99 -21.61
C ALA A 60 6.13 -3.32 -21.31
N TYR A 61 6.11 -2.14 -20.68
CA TYR A 61 7.33 -1.41 -20.36
C TYR A 61 8.06 -2.00 -19.16
N LEU A 62 7.33 -2.33 -18.10
CA LEU A 62 7.94 -2.90 -16.91
C LEU A 62 8.38 -4.34 -17.16
N GLY A 63 7.61 -5.15 -17.90
CA GLY A 63 7.86 -6.60 -18.04
C GLY A 63 7.24 -7.44 -16.93
N MET A 64 6.44 -6.83 -16.05
CA MET A 64 5.68 -7.54 -15.01
C MET A 64 4.48 -8.27 -15.61
N LYS A 65 4.01 -9.30 -14.91
CA LYS A 65 2.80 -10.03 -15.26
C LYS A 65 1.97 -10.28 -14.01
N TYR A 66 0.66 -10.14 -14.11
CA TYR A 66 -0.29 -10.54 -13.10
C TYR A 66 -1.32 -11.48 -13.71
N LYS A 67 -1.70 -12.52 -12.98
CA LYS A 67 -2.81 -13.42 -13.32
C LYS A 67 -3.64 -13.62 -12.07
N GLY A 68 -4.92 -13.29 -12.13
CA GLY A 68 -5.80 -13.48 -10.98
C GLY A 68 -7.11 -12.75 -11.14
N GLU A 69 -7.78 -12.60 -10.00
CA GLU A 69 -9.08 -11.98 -9.91
C GLU A 69 -9.01 -10.45 -9.91
N TYR A 70 -10.03 -9.86 -10.54
CA TYR A 70 -10.26 -8.44 -10.65
C TYR A 70 -11.69 -8.11 -10.21
N LYS A 71 -11.84 -7.02 -9.47
CA LYS A 71 -13.13 -6.45 -9.08
C LYS A 71 -13.07 -4.94 -9.29
N GLN A 72 -14.03 -4.40 -10.04
CA GLN A 72 -14.10 -2.96 -10.36
C GLN A 72 -12.77 -2.38 -10.85
N GLY A 73 -12.06 -3.12 -11.72
CA GLY A 73 -10.82 -2.67 -12.32
C GLY A 73 -9.58 -2.80 -11.45
N SER A 74 -9.73 -3.21 -10.18
CA SER A 74 -8.63 -3.43 -9.23
C SER A 74 -8.40 -4.92 -9.01
N ARG A 75 -7.15 -5.30 -8.73
CA ARG A 75 -6.81 -6.68 -8.33
C ARG A 75 -7.46 -6.96 -6.97
N ASN A 76 -8.27 -8.00 -6.89
CA ASN A 76 -9.06 -8.32 -5.72
C ASN A 76 -9.41 -9.81 -5.75
N GLY A 77 -9.20 -10.54 -4.65
CA GLY A 77 -9.28 -12.01 -4.62
C GLY A 77 -7.90 -12.65 -4.80
N LYS A 78 -7.84 -13.87 -5.33
CA LYS A 78 -6.58 -14.60 -5.47
C LYS A 78 -5.85 -14.24 -6.76
N GLY A 79 -4.52 -14.16 -6.70
CA GLY A 79 -3.72 -13.88 -7.88
C GLY A 79 -2.21 -14.06 -7.68
N THR A 80 -1.55 -14.30 -8.80
CA THR A 80 -0.09 -14.43 -8.90
C THR A 80 0.48 -13.21 -9.64
N MET A 81 1.49 -12.58 -9.05
CA MET A 81 2.27 -11.49 -9.65
C MET A 81 3.71 -11.96 -9.88
N TRP A 82 4.17 -11.84 -11.12
CA TRP A 82 5.56 -11.99 -11.50
C TRP A 82 6.18 -10.61 -11.68
N TYR A 83 7.16 -10.31 -10.83
CA TYR A 83 7.92 -9.07 -10.88
C TYR A 83 9.16 -9.23 -11.76
N THR A 84 9.72 -8.11 -12.17
CA THR A 84 10.82 -8.04 -13.14
C THR A 84 12.17 -8.41 -12.54
N ASN A 85 12.30 -8.24 -11.24
CA ASN A 85 13.44 -8.67 -10.45
C ASN A 85 13.44 -10.19 -10.21
N GLY A 86 12.50 -10.95 -10.76
CA GLY A 86 12.36 -12.39 -10.53
C GLY A 86 11.54 -12.76 -9.30
N THR A 87 11.09 -11.79 -8.50
CA THR A 87 10.18 -12.06 -7.37
C THR A 87 8.84 -12.57 -7.89
N VAL A 88 8.28 -13.58 -7.24
CA VAL A 88 6.95 -14.11 -7.53
C VAL A 88 6.12 -14.03 -6.27
N TYR A 89 4.95 -13.40 -6.34
CA TYR A 89 3.98 -13.41 -5.24
C TYR A 89 2.74 -14.18 -5.67
N GLU A 90 2.27 -15.10 -4.84
CA GLU A 90 1.01 -15.80 -4.99
C GLU A 90 0.22 -15.64 -3.71
N GLY A 91 -0.99 -15.09 -3.80
CA GLY A 91 -1.81 -14.92 -2.61
C GLY A 91 -3.04 -14.08 -2.85
N GLU A 92 -3.59 -13.60 -1.75
CA GLU A 92 -4.76 -12.74 -1.76
C GLU A 92 -4.40 -11.28 -2.04
N TRP A 93 -5.34 -10.58 -2.67
CA TRP A 93 -5.26 -9.19 -3.08
C TRP A 93 -6.52 -8.46 -2.64
N LEU A 94 -6.34 -7.23 -2.18
CA LEU A 94 -7.43 -6.31 -1.87
C LEU A 94 -7.09 -4.94 -2.43
N ASN A 95 -7.96 -4.41 -3.30
CA ASN A 95 -7.82 -3.08 -3.91
C ASN A 95 -6.42 -2.81 -4.52
N GLY A 96 -5.83 -3.82 -5.17
CA GLY A 96 -4.52 -3.69 -5.80
C GLY A 96 -3.31 -3.88 -4.89
N ARG A 97 -3.51 -4.15 -3.59
CA ARG A 97 -2.44 -4.45 -2.61
C ARG A 97 -2.50 -5.91 -2.21
N ARG A 98 -1.34 -6.48 -1.84
CA ARG A 98 -1.27 -7.81 -1.22
C ARG A 98 -1.96 -7.75 0.15
N HIS A 99 -2.81 -8.72 0.45
CA HIS A 99 -3.62 -8.75 1.66
C HIS A 99 -3.96 -10.20 1.98
N GLY A 100 -4.35 -10.52 3.22
CA GLY A 100 -4.75 -11.87 3.60
C GLY A 100 -3.55 -12.83 3.58
N PHE A 101 -3.76 -14.09 3.19
CA PHE A 101 -2.66 -15.05 3.11
C PHE A 101 -1.94 -15.01 1.76
N GLY A 102 -0.61 -15.13 1.78
CA GLY A 102 0.19 -15.15 0.56
C GLY A 102 1.61 -15.64 0.76
N ARG A 103 2.19 -16.13 -0.34
CA ARG A 103 3.53 -16.63 -0.45
C ARG A 103 4.32 -15.80 -1.46
N ILE A 104 5.51 -15.37 -1.09
CA ILE A 104 6.43 -14.63 -1.95
C ILE A 104 7.76 -15.38 -2.04
N GLU A 105 8.21 -15.59 -3.26
CA GLU A 105 9.54 -16.12 -3.59
C GLU A 105 10.40 -14.97 -4.10
N TYR A 106 11.57 -14.82 -3.53
CA TYR A 106 12.55 -13.82 -3.92
C TYR A 106 13.58 -14.43 -4.88
N PRO A 107 14.28 -13.60 -5.69
CA PRO A 107 15.30 -14.10 -6.63
C PRO A 107 16.51 -14.75 -5.93
N ASN A 108 16.75 -14.45 -4.66
CA ASN A 108 17.76 -15.12 -3.83
C ASN A 108 17.27 -16.47 -3.27
N LEU A 109 16.09 -16.94 -3.70
CA LEU A 109 15.41 -18.16 -3.28
C LEU A 109 14.87 -18.12 -1.84
N ASP A 110 14.93 -16.97 -1.18
CA ASP A 110 14.22 -16.79 0.08
C ASP A 110 12.70 -16.84 -0.17
N VAL A 111 11.98 -17.41 0.80
CA VAL A 111 10.53 -17.58 0.70
C VAL A 111 9.88 -17.05 1.96
N TYR A 112 8.90 -16.17 1.80
CA TYR A 112 8.00 -15.82 2.89
C TYR A 112 6.60 -16.34 2.60
N GLU A 113 5.98 -16.98 3.58
CA GLU A 113 4.63 -17.50 3.54
C GLU A 113 3.91 -17.10 4.82
N GLY A 114 2.80 -16.37 4.71
CA GLY A 114 2.10 -15.87 5.88
C GLY A 114 1.01 -14.87 5.56
N GLU A 115 0.60 -14.16 6.59
CA GLU A 115 -0.37 -13.09 6.53
C GLU A 115 0.25 -11.79 5.94
N TRP A 116 -0.59 -11.02 5.25
CA TRP A 116 -0.25 -9.79 4.56
C TRP A 116 -1.28 -8.73 4.90
N LEU A 117 -0.79 -7.53 5.19
CA LEU A 117 -1.63 -6.36 5.41
C LEU A 117 -1.10 -5.21 4.57
N ASN A 118 -1.95 -4.67 3.70
CA ASN A 118 -1.67 -3.47 2.90
C ASN A 118 -0.37 -3.51 2.08
N GLY A 119 0.04 -4.70 1.63
CA GLY A 119 1.25 -4.88 0.85
C GLY A 119 2.48 -5.28 1.66
N MET A 120 2.40 -5.42 2.98
CA MET A 120 3.51 -5.80 3.85
C MET A 120 3.23 -7.13 4.57
N PRO A 121 4.26 -7.94 4.86
CA PRO A 121 4.14 -9.07 5.78
C PRO A 121 3.62 -8.58 7.14
N HIS A 122 2.60 -9.25 7.66
CA HIS A 122 1.95 -8.90 8.91
C HIS A 122 1.37 -10.15 9.56
N GLY A 123 1.14 -10.17 10.87
CA GLY A 123 0.53 -11.32 11.54
C GLY A 123 1.41 -12.57 11.49
N LYS A 124 0.81 -13.76 11.46
CA LYS A 124 1.58 -15.00 11.50
C LYS A 124 2.22 -15.31 10.16
N GLY A 125 3.51 -15.62 10.17
CA GLY A 125 4.23 -16.00 8.97
C GLY A 125 5.45 -16.87 9.23
N LYS A 126 6.01 -17.37 8.12
CA LYS A 126 7.19 -18.20 8.05
C LYS A 126 8.10 -17.65 6.95
N TYR A 127 9.34 -17.35 7.29
CA TYR A 127 10.39 -16.90 6.38
C TYR A 127 11.46 -17.98 6.30
N TYR A 128 11.76 -18.44 5.09
CA TYR A 128 12.85 -19.35 4.79
C TYR A 128 13.99 -18.56 4.15
N TYR A 129 15.16 -18.62 4.79
CA TYR A 129 16.41 -18.07 4.30
C TYR A 129 17.17 -19.15 3.56
N PHE A 130 17.29 -19.02 2.25
CA PHE A 130 17.99 -20.01 1.42
C PHE A 130 19.51 -20.02 1.69
N SER A 131 20.08 -18.84 1.99
CA SER A 131 21.53 -18.67 2.19
C SER A 131 22.10 -19.49 3.35
N CYS A 132 21.33 -19.67 4.42
CA CYS A 132 21.73 -20.39 5.62
C CYS A 132 20.83 -21.59 5.94
N ASP A 133 19.92 -21.96 5.03
CA ASP A 133 18.92 -23.01 5.21
C ASP A 133 18.21 -22.90 6.58
N SER A 134 17.85 -21.65 6.93
CA SER A 134 17.27 -21.32 8.23
C SER A 134 15.83 -20.86 8.06
N VAL A 135 15.00 -21.16 9.06
CA VAL A 135 13.56 -20.90 9.03
C VAL A 135 13.20 -20.03 10.23
N ALA A 136 12.72 -18.82 9.99
CA ALA A 136 12.10 -17.99 11.01
C ALA A 136 10.57 -18.12 10.93
N GLN A 137 9.90 -18.36 12.04
CA GLN A 137 8.44 -18.43 12.12
C GLN A 137 7.96 -17.63 13.32
N GLY A 138 6.96 -16.78 13.15
CA GLY A 138 6.56 -15.88 14.21
C GLY A 138 5.49 -14.88 13.82
N ASN A 139 5.35 -13.84 14.65
CA ASN A 139 4.51 -12.70 14.35
C ASN A 139 5.33 -11.64 13.61
N PHE A 140 4.82 -11.19 12.48
CA PHE A 140 5.40 -10.16 11.63
C PHE A 140 4.61 -8.87 11.77
N GLU A 141 5.30 -7.74 11.78
CA GLU A 141 4.69 -6.43 11.74
C GLU A 141 5.50 -5.54 10.79
N PHE A 142 4.83 -4.93 9.82
CA PHE A 142 5.45 -4.06 8.82
C PHE A 142 6.67 -4.69 8.11
N GLY A 143 6.64 -6.01 7.86
CA GLY A 143 7.76 -6.73 7.25
C GLY A 143 8.88 -7.16 8.20
N ARG A 144 8.72 -6.97 9.52
CA ARG A 144 9.70 -7.36 10.53
C ARG A 144 9.14 -8.44 11.44
N ILE A 145 9.93 -9.46 11.76
CA ILE A 145 9.56 -10.40 12.81
C ILE A 145 9.74 -9.71 14.18
N LEU A 146 8.73 -9.79 15.04
CA LEU A 146 8.77 -9.26 16.40
C LEU A 146 9.15 -10.33 17.42
N ASN A 147 8.54 -11.49 17.28
CA ASN A 147 8.74 -12.63 18.16
C ASN A 147 8.47 -13.92 17.40
N GLY A 148 9.10 -15.00 17.86
CA GLY A 148 8.90 -16.30 17.27
C GLY A 148 10.06 -17.24 17.52
N GLU A 149 10.26 -18.13 16.56
CA GLU A 149 11.31 -19.12 16.55
C GLU A 149 12.15 -19.00 15.28
N LEU A 150 13.47 -19.19 15.44
CA LEU A 150 14.42 -19.31 14.33
C LEU A 150 15.09 -20.67 14.44
N GLN A 151 14.80 -21.55 13.49
CA GLN A 151 15.47 -22.82 13.33
C GLN A 151 16.64 -22.67 12.36
N LEU A 152 17.83 -23.04 12.81
CA LEU A 152 19.05 -23.09 12.01
C LEU A 152 19.23 -24.46 11.36
N ARG A 153 20.11 -24.52 10.36
CA ARG A 153 20.44 -25.74 9.61
C ARG A 153 20.98 -26.89 10.46
N ASP A 154 21.66 -26.57 11.55
CA ASP A 154 22.21 -27.54 12.51
C ASP A 154 21.14 -28.18 13.40
N GLY A 155 19.88 -27.75 13.29
CA GLY A 155 18.77 -28.18 14.14
C GLY A 155 18.61 -27.35 15.41
N SER A 156 19.53 -26.41 15.67
CA SER A 156 19.42 -25.48 16.79
C SER A 156 18.25 -24.54 16.57
N LYS A 157 17.44 -24.33 17.61
CA LYS A 157 16.28 -23.44 17.56
C LYS A 157 16.45 -22.31 18.57
N TRP A 158 16.38 -21.07 18.10
CA TRP A 158 16.16 -19.90 18.94
C TRP A 158 14.66 -19.68 19.12
N ILE A 159 14.23 -19.34 20.34
CA ILE A 159 12.87 -18.91 20.64
C ILE A 159 12.96 -17.64 21.48
N GLY A 160 12.41 -16.54 20.99
CA GLY A 160 12.50 -15.26 21.69
C GLY A 160 12.01 -14.09 20.88
N GLU A 161 12.49 -12.91 21.29
CA GLU A 161 12.24 -11.65 20.61
C GLU A 161 13.22 -11.44 19.45
N PHE A 162 12.80 -10.60 18.51
CA PHE A 162 13.60 -10.21 17.37
C PHE A 162 13.59 -8.69 17.23
N GLU A 163 14.75 -8.13 16.91
CA GLU A 163 14.90 -6.73 16.56
C GLU A 163 15.67 -6.64 15.24
N LEU A 164 15.16 -5.84 14.29
CA LEU A 164 15.74 -5.72 12.94
C LEU A 164 15.97 -7.09 12.26
N ASN A 165 15.01 -8.01 12.42
CA ASN A 165 15.07 -9.39 11.93
C ASN A 165 16.24 -10.23 12.48
N GLN A 166 16.82 -9.84 13.61
CA GLN A 166 17.88 -10.56 14.32
C GLN A 166 17.38 -10.96 15.72
N PRO A 167 17.77 -12.14 16.24
CA PRO A 167 17.51 -12.52 17.63
C PRO A 167 17.93 -11.42 18.60
N HIS A 168 17.03 -10.93 19.43
CA HIS A 168 17.31 -9.85 20.37
C HIS A 168 16.67 -10.14 21.73
N GLY A 169 17.13 -9.44 22.77
CA GLY A 169 16.50 -9.49 24.09
C GLY A 169 16.56 -10.89 24.71
N LYS A 170 15.54 -11.21 25.51
CA LYS A 170 15.48 -12.47 26.26
C LYS A 170 14.95 -13.60 25.38
N GLY A 171 15.54 -14.78 25.53
CA GLY A 171 15.00 -15.98 24.90
C GLY A 171 15.77 -17.23 25.28
N GLN A 172 15.53 -18.29 24.51
CA GLN A 172 16.07 -19.61 24.76
C GLN A 172 16.60 -20.24 23.48
N TRP A 173 17.80 -20.81 23.58
CA TRP A 173 18.37 -21.70 22.58
C TRP A 173 18.03 -23.14 22.94
N VAL A 174 17.50 -23.88 21.98
CA VAL A 174 17.28 -25.33 22.07
C VAL A 174 18.28 -25.99 21.13
N MET A 175 19.20 -26.76 21.67
CA MET A 175 20.27 -27.44 20.94
C MET A 175 20.31 -28.91 21.36
N ASN A 176 19.91 -29.83 20.49
CA ASN A 176 20.00 -31.28 20.74
C ASN A 176 19.42 -31.73 22.11
N GLY A 177 18.26 -31.21 22.50
CA GLY A 177 17.61 -31.51 23.78
C GLY A 177 18.13 -30.70 24.98
N TRP A 178 19.12 -29.82 24.77
CA TRP A 178 19.55 -28.86 25.77
C TRP A 178 18.86 -27.53 25.55
N VAL A 179 18.34 -26.93 26.61
CA VAL A 179 17.76 -25.59 26.61
C VAL A 179 18.69 -24.66 27.36
N GLN A 180 19.14 -23.60 26.71
CA GLN A 180 19.93 -22.53 27.32
C GLN A 180 19.14 -21.23 27.24
N LYS A 181 18.73 -20.74 28.41
CA LYS A 181 18.14 -19.41 28.54
C LYS A 181 19.24 -18.36 28.56
N GLY A 182 18.92 -17.16 28.12
CA GLY A 182 19.86 -16.05 28.11
C GLY A 182 19.29 -14.83 27.38
N THR A 183 20.16 -13.85 27.19
CA THR A 183 19.80 -12.58 26.58
C THR A 183 20.81 -12.19 25.51
N PHE A 184 20.33 -11.74 24.35
CA PHE A 184 21.16 -11.05 23.36
C PHE A 184 21.29 -9.58 23.74
N VAL A 185 22.54 -9.11 23.85
CA VAL A 185 22.87 -7.71 24.18
C VAL A 185 23.67 -7.10 23.03
N GLU A 186 23.32 -5.89 22.59
CA GLU A 186 24.06 -5.15 21.57
C GLU A 186 25.41 -4.66 22.12
N ILE A 187 26.50 -5.03 21.44
CA ILE A 187 27.86 -4.59 21.71
C ILE A 187 28.09 -3.28 20.96
N ASN A 188 28.47 -2.24 21.70
CA ASN A 188 28.62 -0.88 21.17
C ASN A 188 27.35 -0.43 20.44
N PRO A 189 26.23 -0.22 21.16
CA PRO A 189 25.11 0.48 20.57
C PRO A 189 25.66 1.78 19.98
N PRO A 190 25.31 2.14 18.73
CA PRO A 190 25.70 3.45 18.22
C PRO A 190 25.25 4.47 19.26
N GLN A 191 26.18 5.33 19.66
CA GLN A 191 25.85 6.51 20.46
C GLN A 191 24.65 7.12 19.76
N LYS A 192 23.51 7.22 20.46
CA LYS A 192 22.33 7.91 19.93
C LYS A 192 22.87 9.21 19.33
N GLU A 193 22.74 9.38 18.02
CA GLU A 193 23.05 10.66 17.40
C GLU A 193 22.09 11.64 18.07
N GLU A 194 22.62 12.54 18.91
CA GLU A 194 21.85 13.55 19.65
C GLU A 194 20.96 14.40 18.71
N GLY A 195 21.21 14.34 17.40
CA GLY A 195 20.36 14.93 16.36
C GLY A 195 18.98 14.27 16.16
N GLU A 196 18.72 13.02 16.55
CA GLU A 196 17.36 12.44 16.45
C GLU A 196 16.41 12.94 17.55
N GLU A 197 16.95 13.42 18.68
CA GLU A 197 16.16 14.08 19.72
C GLU A 197 15.95 15.56 19.36
N GLU A 198 16.95 16.24 18.79
CA GLU A 198 16.80 17.61 18.25
C GLU A 198 15.85 17.66 17.03
N GLU A 199 15.90 16.69 16.10
CA GLU A 199 14.96 16.64 14.96
C GLU A 199 13.53 16.34 15.42
N LYS A 200 13.34 15.56 16.49
CA LYS A 200 12.01 15.31 17.07
C LYS A 200 11.50 16.48 17.90
N GLU A 201 12.39 17.21 18.58
CA GLU A 201 12.04 18.48 19.23
C GLU A 201 11.70 19.55 18.20
N ALA A 202 12.43 19.61 17.09
CA ALA A 202 12.15 20.53 15.99
C ALA A 202 10.85 20.17 15.24
N GLU A 203 10.62 18.90 14.87
CA GLU A 203 9.36 18.46 14.24
C GLU A 203 8.15 18.74 15.17
N LYS A 204 8.34 18.64 16.50
CA LYS A 204 7.29 18.93 17.48
C LYS A 204 7.06 20.42 17.69
N GLN A 205 8.11 21.24 17.66
CA GLN A 205 8.00 22.70 17.71
C GLN A 205 7.32 23.24 16.44
N GLU A 206 7.64 22.71 15.26
CA GLU A 206 6.95 23.07 14.02
C GLU A 206 5.47 22.65 14.03
N GLU A 207 5.13 21.46 14.55
CA GLU A 207 3.72 21.04 14.70
C GLU A 207 2.94 21.87 15.73
N ASP A 208 3.59 22.35 16.78
CA ASP A 208 2.95 23.18 17.80
C ASP A 208 2.78 24.63 17.29
N GLU A 209 3.74 25.19 16.53
CA GLU A 209 3.59 26.47 15.84
C GLU A 209 2.50 26.43 14.75
N GLU A 210 2.42 25.34 13.96
CA GLU A 210 1.35 25.20 12.95
C GLU A 210 -0.05 25.13 13.56
N LYS A 211 -0.20 24.57 14.76
CA LYS A 211 -1.49 24.56 15.48
C LYS A 211 -1.85 25.93 16.03
N GLU A 212 -0.88 26.67 16.55
CA GLU A 212 -1.10 28.03 17.06
C GLU A 212 -1.53 28.97 15.91
N ILE A 213 -0.90 28.84 14.74
CA ILE A 213 -1.28 29.58 13.53
C ILE A 213 -2.69 29.19 13.03
N GLN A 214 -3.08 27.92 13.18
CA GLN A 214 -4.44 27.46 12.81
C GLN A 214 -5.51 27.97 13.78
N GLU A 215 -5.23 28.02 15.09
CA GLU A 215 -6.14 28.60 16.08
C GLU A 215 -6.30 30.12 15.87
N GLU A 216 -5.20 30.85 15.60
CA GLU A 216 -5.28 32.29 15.28
C GLU A 216 -6.07 32.54 13.99
N ALA A 217 -5.92 31.69 12.96
CA ALA A 217 -6.67 31.79 11.72
C ALA A 217 -8.17 31.52 11.90
N GLU A 218 -8.55 30.55 12.74
CA GLU A 218 -9.96 30.30 13.07
C GLU A 218 -10.57 31.46 13.87
N GLU A 219 -9.84 32.05 14.81
CA GLU A 219 -10.31 33.23 15.55
C GLU A 219 -10.51 34.44 14.63
N ASP A 220 -9.62 34.65 13.67
CA ASP A 220 -9.72 35.74 12.71
C ASP A 220 -10.83 35.51 11.68
N GLU A 221 -11.10 34.25 11.29
CA GLU A 221 -12.25 33.90 10.46
C GLU A 221 -13.57 34.12 11.21
N GLU A 222 -13.63 33.84 12.51
CA GLU A 222 -14.80 34.10 13.36
C GLU A 222 -15.03 35.61 13.58
N LYS A 223 -13.96 36.40 13.72
CA LYS A 223 -14.05 37.88 13.77
C LYS A 223 -14.51 38.47 12.44
N MET A 224 -14.00 37.96 11.32
CA MET A 224 -14.43 38.35 9.97
C MET A 224 -15.89 37.98 9.69
N ALA A 225 -16.36 36.83 10.20
CA ALA A 225 -17.75 36.41 10.10
C ALA A 225 -18.68 37.34 10.91
N LYS A 226 -18.31 37.72 12.14
CA LYS A 226 -19.06 38.69 12.97
C LYS A 226 -19.11 40.08 12.34
N MET A 227 -18.01 40.54 11.73
CA MET A 227 -17.99 41.81 10.99
C MET A 227 -18.85 41.77 9.71
N LYS A 228 -18.92 40.64 9.01
CA LYS A 228 -19.82 40.48 7.85
C LYS A 228 -21.29 40.47 8.26
N GLU A 229 -21.62 39.83 9.39
CA GLU A 229 -22.99 39.77 9.92
C GLU A 229 -23.48 41.13 10.43
N GLU A 230 -22.58 41.98 10.94
CA GLU A 230 -22.89 43.38 11.27
C GLU A 230 -23.04 44.26 10.02
N LYS A 231 -22.23 44.00 8.98
CA LYS A 231 -22.32 44.73 7.70
C LYS A 231 -23.57 44.36 6.88
N GLU A 232 -24.00 43.10 6.92
CA GLU A 232 -25.26 42.65 6.33
C GLU A 232 -26.50 43.19 7.08
N LYS A 233 -26.37 43.56 8.36
CA LYS A 233 -27.43 44.26 9.11
C LYS A 233 -27.53 45.75 8.79
N GLU A 234 -26.44 46.39 8.35
CA GLU A 234 -26.47 47.79 7.87
C GLU A 234 -26.88 47.90 6.38
N GLU A 235 -26.56 46.92 5.53
CA GLU A 235 -26.95 46.93 4.11
C GLU A 235 -28.38 46.37 3.86
N GLY A 236 -29.02 45.78 4.87
CA GLY A 236 -30.39 45.23 4.82
C GLY A 236 -31.54 46.25 4.84
N GLU A 237 -31.24 47.55 4.90
CA GLU A 237 -32.24 48.62 4.85
C GLU A 237 -32.17 49.47 3.56
N GLU A 238 -31.57 48.98 2.46
CA GLU A 238 -31.63 49.73 1.19
C GLU A 238 -31.48 48.85 -0.08
N ALA A 239 -32.30 47.82 -0.25
CA ALA A 239 -32.58 47.25 -1.58
C ALA A 239 -33.83 46.34 -1.57
N LYS A 240 -34.99 46.93 -1.86
CA LYS A 240 -36.10 46.21 -2.50
C LYS A 240 -35.89 46.29 -4.02
N GLU A 241 -36.30 45.21 -4.69
CA GLU A 241 -36.60 45.05 -6.13
C GLU A 241 -35.58 44.23 -6.95
N GLU A 242 -36.17 43.35 -7.79
CA GLU A 242 -35.60 42.57 -8.90
C GLU A 242 -34.76 41.32 -8.54
N GLU A 243 -34.72 40.21 -9.28
CA GLU A 243 -35.60 39.49 -10.21
C GLU A 243 -34.92 38.09 -10.34
N ASP A 244 -35.73 37.07 -10.65
CA ASP A 244 -35.45 35.76 -11.24
C ASP A 244 -34.02 35.26 -11.56
N GLY A 245 -33.81 33.95 -11.33
CA GLY A 245 -33.27 33.06 -12.38
C GLY A 245 -32.00 32.25 -12.11
N GLU A 246 -32.00 31.02 -12.66
CA GLU A 246 -30.86 30.13 -12.98
C GLU A 246 -30.11 29.38 -11.87
N THR A 247 -29.55 28.17 -12.06
CA THR A 247 -29.78 26.96 -12.89
C THR A 247 -29.01 25.84 -12.17
N LYS A 248 -29.57 24.63 -12.04
CA LYS A 248 -28.82 23.47 -11.52
C LYS A 248 -28.06 22.79 -12.66
N GLU A 249 -26.74 22.88 -12.62
CA GLU A 249 -25.80 22.17 -13.49
C GLU A 249 -25.98 20.64 -13.32
N LYS A 250 -26.51 19.98 -14.36
CA LYS A 250 -26.58 18.51 -14.43
C LYS A 250 -25.28 18.00 -15.04
N VAL A 251 -24.42 17.40 -14.22
CA VAL A 251 -23.23 16.67 -14.67
C VAL A 251 -23.65 15.44 -15.48
N ASP A 252 -23.18 15.36 -16.73
CA ASP A 252 -23.51 14.32 -17.72
C ASP A 252 -23.01 12.93 -17.28
N PRO A 253 -23.86 11.88 -17.24
CA PRO A 253 -23.47 10.52 -16.86
C PRO A 253 -22.38 9.88 -17.75
N ARG A 254 -22.08 10.45 -18.93
CA ARG A 254 -21.05 9.95 -19.86
C ARG A 254 -19.60 10.24 -19.44
N GLU A 255 -19.35 11.24 -18.59
CA GLU A 255 -17.98 11.50 -18.13
C GLU A 255 -17.45 10.45 -17.14
N LYS A 256 -18.36 9.76 -16.44
CA LYS A 256 -17.99 8.68 -15.51
C LYS A 256 -17.46 7.43 -16.22
N THR A 257 -17.89 7.14 -17.45
CA THR A 257 -17.47 5.94 -18.20
C THR A 257 -16.08 6.11 -18.82
N LEU A 258 -15.72 7.32 -19.25
CA LEU A 258 -14.40 7.62 -19.86
C LEU A 258 -13.22 7.41 -18.89
N LYS A 259 -13.38 7.77 -17.60
CA LYS A 259 -12.35 7.52 -16.56
C LYS A 259 -12.14 6.03 -16.26
N ALA A 260 -13.16 5.21 -16.47
CA ALA A 260 -13.13 3.77 -16.20
C ALA A 260 -12.42 2.96 -17.30
N LEU A 261 -12.30 3.54 -18.50
CA LEU A 261 -11.69 2.90 -19.68
C LEU A 261 -10.18 3.15 -19.80
N LEU A 262 -9.69 4.21 -19.16
CA LEU A 262 -8.26 4.50 -19.07
C LEU A 262 -7.59 3.52 -18.08
N PRO A 263 -6.32 3.13 -18.30
CA PRO A 263 -5.55 2.50 -17.23
C PRO A 263 -5.66 3.41 -15.99
N PRO A 264 -5.85 2.84 -14.78
CA PRO A 264 -6.08 3.66 -13.60
C PRO A 264 -4.96 4.70 -13.53
N LYS A 265 -5.32 6.00 -13.63
CA LYS A 265 -4.41 7.06 -13.20
C LYS A 265 -3.96 6.65 -11.80
N ARG A 266 -2.66 6.65 -11.53
CA ARG A 266 -2.13 6.45 -10.18
C ARG A 266 -2.65 7.58 -9.29
N THR A 267 -3.91 7.52 -8.88
CA THR A 267 -4.39 8.27 -7.74
C THR A 267 -3.99 7.40 -6.57
N ARG A 268 -2.85 7.76 -5.96
CA ARG A 268 -2.61 7.38 -4.58
C ARG A 268 -3.76 8.00 -3.80
N LYS A 269 -4.87 7.27 -3.60
CA LYS A 269 -5.60 7.40 -2.35
C LYS A 269 -4.61 6.89 -1.32
N THR A 270 -3.80 7.80 -0.79
CA THR A 270 -3.11 7.61 0.47
C THR A 270 -4.23 7.42 1.49
N LEU A 271 -4.66 6.17 1.69
CA LEU A 271 -4.86 5.74 3.05
C LEU A 271 -3.49 5.96 3.70
N THR A 272 -3.33 7.12 4.32
CA THR A 272 -2.27 7.43 5.27
C THR A 272 -2.48 6.47 6.42
N VAL A 273 -2.01 5.24 6.21
CA VAL A 273 -1.60 4.42 7.34
C VAL A 273 -0.32 5.10 7.78
N GLU A 274 -0.34 5.65 8.99
CA GLU A 274 0.87 6.03 9.70
C GLU A 274 1.71 4.76 9.84
N ILE A 275 2.55 4.51 8.83
CA ILE A 275 3.60 3.52 8.95
C ILE A 275 4.63 4.22 9.83
N PRO A 276 4.86 3.75 11.06
CA PRO A 276 5.86 4.36 11.92
C PRO A 276 7.18 4.44 11.15
N LYS A 277 7.91 5.56 11.26
CA LYS A 277 9.27 5.69 10.70
C LYS A 277 10.13 4.61 11.38
N LEU A 278 10.21 3.45 10.75
CA LEU A 278 10.95 2.32 11.29
C LEU A 278 12.45 2.59 11.17
N PRO A 279 13.28 2.23 12.18
CA PRO A 279 14.71 2.48 12.14
C PRO A 279 15.34 1.81 10.92
N LYS A 280 16.33 2.47 10.30
CA LYS A 280 17.05 1.92 9.14
C LYS A 280 17.62 0.54 9.49
N MET A 281 17.54 -0.41 8.55
CA MET A 281 18.11 -1.74 8.77
C MET A 281 19.62 -1.63 8.93
N ARG A 282 20.12 -2.02 10.10
CA ARG A 282 21.54 -2.19 10.41
C ARG A 282 21.77 -3.59 10.96
N THR A 283 22.97 -4.13 10.74
CA THR A 283 23.42 -5.33 11.43
C THR A 283 23.75 -4.99 12.87
N LEU A 284 23.04 -5.60 13.82
CA LEU A 284 23.29 -5.40 15.24
C LEU A 284 24.50 -6.27 15.62
N LYS A 285 25.50 -5.68 16.28
CA LYS A 285 26.61 -6.47 16.81
C LYS A 285 26.18 -7.10 18.12
N LEU A 286 25.54 -8.27 18.07
CA LEU A 286 24.94 -8.88 19.25
C LEU A 286 25.90 -9.88 19.93
N LYS A 287 25.86 -9.92 21.26
CA LYS A 287 26.51 -10.94 22.08
C LYS A 287 25.46 -11.75 22.82
N TRP A 288 25.54 -13.06 22.70
CA TRP A 288 24.77 -13.97 23.55
C TRP A 288 25.35 -13.98 24.97
N VAL A 289 24.51 -13.69 25.96
CA VAL A 289 24.83 -13.79 27.40
C VAL A 289 23.92 -14.85 28.02
N PRO A 290 24.44 -16.06 28.31
CA PRO A 290 23.63 -17.13 28.88
C PRO A 290 23.27 -16.85 30.33
N GLU A 291 22.03 -17.14 30.70
CA GLU A 291 21.51 -17.07 32.07
C GLU A 291 21.62 -18.45 32.70
N GLY A 292 22.85 -18.80 33.10
CA GLY A 292 23.15 -20.09 33.76
C GLY A 292 23.61 -21.20 32.82
N LEU A 293 23.65 -22.42 33.37
CA LEU A 293 24.06 -23.63 32.64
C LEU A 293 22.90 -24.14 31.77
N PRO A 294 23.20 -24.77 30.62
CA PRO A 294 22.17 -25.40 29.80
C PRO A 294 21.50 -26.53 30.59
N GLU A 295 20.17 -26.55 30.57
CA GLU A 295 19.35 -27.60 31.19
C GLU A 295 18.98 -28.65 30.14
N LYS A 296 18.96 -29.92 30.52
CA LYS A 296 18.55 -31.01 29.62
C LYS A 296 17.05 -31.23 29.74
N GLN A 297 16.33 -31.15 28.62
CA GLN A 297 14.93 -31.57 28.51
C GLN A 297 14.79 -33.09 28.36
#